data_AF-A0A660M9J1-F1
#
_entry.id   AF-A0A660M9J1-F1
#
_cell.length_a   1.000
_cell.length_b   1.000
_cell.length_c   1.000
_cell.angle_alpha   90.00
_cell.angle_beta   90.00
_cell.angle_gamma   90.00
#
_symmetry.space_group_name_H-M   'P 1'
#
loop_
_entity.id
_entity.type
_entity.pdbx_description
1 polymer ?
#
loop_
_entity_poly.entity_id
_entity_poly.type
_entity_poly.pdbx_seq_one_letter_code
_entity_poly.pdbx_strand_id
1 'polypeptide(L)' 'MKYNELQVSANKDKIRVGRGISAGRGKTAGRGTKGQGARTGKKLRATF' A
#
# COMPACT_ATOMS: atom_id res chain seq x y z
N MET A 1 -6.10 26.47 23.91
CA MET A 1 -6.40 25.12 23.38
C MET A 1 -5.67 24.12 24.25
N LYS A 2 -6.38 23.27 25.00
CA LYS A 2 -5.71 22.16 25.71
C LYS A 2 -5.42 21.03 24.73
N TYR A 3 -4.37 20.26 25.00
CA TYR A 3 -3.88 19.22 24.10
C TYR A 3 -4.91 18.13 23.80
N ASN A 4 -5.82 17.87 24.75
CA ASN A 4 -6.91 16.90 24.67
C ASN A 4 -8.14 17.40 23.90
N GLU A 5 -8.19 18.68 23.53
CA GLU A 5 -9.31 19.31 22.83
C GLU A 5 -8.98 19.55 21.34
N LEU A 6 -7.80 19.12 20.89
CA LEU A 6 -7.36 19.28 19.51
C LEU A 6 -8.19 18.41 18.57
N GLN A 7 -9.00 19.04 17.74
CA GLN A 7 -9.70 18.41 16.63
C GLN A 7 -8.84 18.50 15.37
N VAL A 8 -8.28 17.37 14.94
CA VAL A 8 -7.47 17.27 13.73
C VAL A 8 -8.32 16.78 12.55
N SER A 9 -8.13 17.39 11.38
CA SER A 9 -8.81 17.03 10.13
C SER A 9 -8.47 15.61 9.66
N ALA A 10 -9.25 15.08 8.73
CA ALA A 10 -9.18 13.69 8.29
C ALA A 10 -7.81 13.30 7.71
N ASN A 11 -7.09 12.43 8.43
CA ASN A 11 -5.96 11.70 7.89
C ASN A 11 -6.48 10.45 7.18
N LYS A 12 -6.07 10.25 5.93
CA LYS A 12 -6.36 8.99 5.23
C LYS A 12 -5.48 7.88 5.77
N ASP A 13 -6.09 6.77 6.15
CA ASP A 13 -5.36 5.60 6.60
C ASP A 13 -4.47 5.04 5.49
N LYS A 14 -3.26 4.60 5.88
CA LYS A 14 -2.32 3.97 4.94
C LYS A 14 -2.78 2.55 4.61
N ILE A 15 -2.69 2.19 3.34
CA ILE A 15 -3.00 0.82 2.88
C ILE A 15 -1.91 -0.13 3.39
N ARG A 16 -2.33 -1.16 4.12
CA ARG A 16 -1.45 -2.25 4.59
C ARG A 16 -1.65 -3.50 3.73
N VAL A 17 -0.78 -3.68 2.75
CA VAL A 17 -0.83 -4.84 1.83
C VAL A 17 -0.39 -6.14 2.51
N GLY A 18 -0.84 -7.29 2.01
CA GLY A 18 -0.47 -8.60 2.54
C GLY A 18 -1.11 -8.93 3.90
N ARG A 19 -2.33 -8.44 4.18
CA ARG A 19 -3.05 -8.63 5.46
C ARG A 19 -4.44 -9.23 5.24
N GLY A 20 -4.49 -10.40 4.59
CA GLY A 20 -5.74 -11.14 4.36
C GLY A 20 -6.53 -10.70 3.12
N ILE A 21 -7.53 -11.50 2.76
CA ILE A 21 -8.32 -11.34 1.52
C ILE A 21 -9.25 -10.12 1.63
N SER A 22 -9.91 -9.95 2.78
CA SER A 22 -10.88 -8.87 3.02
C SER A 22 -10.27 -7.48 2.89
N ALA A 23 -8.95 -7.34 3.05
CA ALA A 23 -8.23 -6.09 2.83
C ALA A 23 -8.02 -5.73 1.34
N GLY A 24 -8.49 -6.55 0.40
CA GLY A 24 -8.43 -6.30 -1.06
C GLY A 24 -7.04 -6.40 -1.71
N ARG A 25 -5.98 -6.42 -0.91
CA ARG A 25 -4.57 -6.54 -1.36
C ARG A 25 -3.82 -7.64 -0.58
N GLY A 26 -4.51 -8.73 -0.28
CA GLY A 26 -3.97 -9.87 0.47
C GLY A 26 -2.88 -10.61 -0.29
N LYS A 27 -3.26 -11.56 -1.16
CA LYS A 27 -2.33 -12.52 -1.76
C LYS A 27 -1.22 -11.88 -2.60
N THR A 28 -1.58 -11.00 -3.53
CA THR A 28 -0.61 -10.44 -4.49
C THR A 28 -0.10 -9.05 -4.10
N ALA A 29 -0.61 -8.46 -3.02
CA ALA A 29 -0.35 -7.07 -2.66
C ALA A 29 -0.62 -6.07 -3.82
N GLY A 30 -1.46 -6.45 -4.79
CA GLY A 30 -1.73 -5.66 -5.99
C GLY A 30 -0.67 -5.74 -7.09
N ARG A 31 0.32 -6.63 -6.98
CA ARG A 31 1.40 -6.77 -7.97
C ARG A 31 1.10 -7.76 -9.12
N GLY A 32 -0.05 -8.44 -9.08
CA GLY A 32 -0.36 -9.54 -10.00
C GLY A 32 0.34 -10.85 -9.61
N THR A 33 0.29 -11.86 -10.49
CA THR A 33 0.74 -13.24 -10.17
C THR A 33 2.15 -13.57 -10.69
N LYS A 34 2.54 -13.07 -11.86
CA LYS A 34 3.79 -13.42 -12.55
C LYS A 34 4.43 -12.18 -13.19
N GLY A 35 5.43 -12.40 -14.05
CA GLY A 35 6.17 -11.37 -14.76
C GLY A 35 7.27 -10.73 -13.91
N GLN A 36 8.22 -10.06 -14.56
CA GLN A 36 9.26 -9.28 -13.88
C GLN A 36 8.62 -8.24 -12.95
N GLY A 37 7.46 -7.72 -13.35
CA GLY A 37 6.61 -6.79 -12.63
C GLY A 37 6.22 -7.19 -11.19
N ALA A 38 6.11 -8.48 -10.90
CA ALA A 38 5.68 -8.96 -9.59
C ALA A 38 6.84 -9.28 -8.64
N ARG A 39 8.09 -9.31 -9.15
CA ARG A 39 9.28 -9.74 -8.40
C ARG A 39 9.90 -8.60 -7.60
N THR A 40 10.50 -8.93 -6.47
CA THR A 40 11.27 -8.00 -5.63
C THR A 40 12.51 -7.52 -6.38
N GLY A 41 12.87 -6.24 -6.22
CA GLY A 41 14.11 -5.70 -6.79
C GLY A 41 14.09 -5.48 -8.30
N LYS A 42 12.93 -5.65 -8.97
CA LYS A 42 12.81 -5.31 -10.39
C LYS A 42 13.19 -3.84 -10.61
N LYS A 43 13.99 -3.56 -11.64
CA LYS A 43 14.34 -2.21 -12.09
C LYS A 43 14.18 -2.18 -13.61
N LEU A 44 13.00 -1.79 -14.07
CA LEU A 44 12.82 -1.35 -15.44
C LEU A 44 13.27 0.11 -15.52
N ARG A 45 14.05 0.49 -16.52
CA ARG A 45 14.35 1.91 -16.73
C ARG A 45 13.04 2.61 -17.06
N ALA A 46 12.87 3.85 -16.61
CA ALA A 46 11.66 4.63 -16.90
C ALA A 46 11.45 4.86 -18.41
N THR A 47 12.51 4.71 -19.21
CA THR A 47 12.51 4.82 -20.67
C THR A 47 12.48 3.47 -21.40
N PHE A 48 12.40 2.34 -20.67
CA PHE A 48 12.25 1.00 -21.24
C PHE A 48 10.78 0.59 -21.30
#